data_AF-A0A929J2L3-F1
#
_entry.id   AF-A0A929J2L3-F1
#
_cell.length_a   1.000
_cell.length_b   1.000
_cell.length_c   1.000
_cell.angle_alpha   90.00
_cell.angle_beta   90.00
_cell.angle_gamma   90.00
#
_symmetry.space_group_name_H-M   'P 1'
#
loop_
_entity.id
_entity.type
_entity.pdbx_description
1 polymer ?
#
loop_
_entity_poly.entity_id
_entity_poly.type
_entity_poly.pdbx_seq_one_letter_code
_entity_poly.pdbx_strand_id
1 'polypeptide(L)' 'EKISSNKTIVLVSHQAAMIKKLCNRVVWIEEGVTKAEGEPNEVIKEYNQFLAVK' A
#
# COMPACT_ATOMS: atom_id res chain seq x y z
N GLU A 1 -20.28 5.32 2.40
CA GLU A 1 -20.26 6.59 3.15
C GLU A 1 -19.05 6.78 4.09
N LYS A 2 -18.53 5.74 4.78
CA LYS A 2 -17.44 5.93 5.78
C LYS A 2 -16.03 6.28 5.24
N ILE A 3 -15.75 6.13 3.95
CA ILE A 3 -14.40 6.33 3.38
C ILE A 3 -14.16 7.78 2.90
N SER A 4 -15.22 8.55 2.66
CA SER A 4 -15.14 9.95 2.18
C SER A 4 -15.50 10.95 3.30
N SER A 5 -14.68 11.01 4.35
CA SER A 5 -14.81 12.01 5.43
C SER A 5 -13.45 12.65 5.72
N ASN A 6 -13.41 13.79 6.44
CA ASN A 6 -12.17 14.44 6.91
C ASN A 6 -11.49 13.65 8.06
N LYS A 7 -11.29 12.35 7.88
CA LYS A 7 -10.67 11.46 8.87
C LYS A 7 -9.52 10.71 8.24
N THR A 8 -8.46 10.50 9.01
CA THR A 8 -7.38 9.60 8.62
C THR A 8 -7.87 8.15 8.73
N ILE A 9 -7.70 7.39 7.66
CA ILE A 9 -8.08 5.99 7.58
C ILE A 9 -6.80 5.18 7.35
N VAL A 10 -6.59 4.17 8.19
CA VAL A 10 -5.54 3.17 7.97
C VAL A 10 -6.19 1.94 7.35
N LEU A 11 -5.76 1.58 6.14
CA LEU A 11 -6.22 0.41 5.41
C LEU A 11 -5.08 -0.61 5.32
N VAL A 12 -5.35 -1.85 5.73
CA VAL A 12 -4.42 -2.98 5.58
C VAL A 12 -5.04 -3.98 4.61
N SER A 13 -4.32 -4.30 3.54
CA SER A 13 -4.76 -5.24 2.51
C SER A 13 -3.56 -5.78 1.74
N HIS A 14 -3.71 -6.98 1.17
CA HIS A 14 -2.77 -7.53 0.20
C HIS A 14 -3.22 -7.30 -1.26
N GLN A 15 -4.43 -6.74 -1.46
CA GLN A 15 -4.98 -6.53 -2.79
C GLN A 15 -4.51 -5.18 -3.36
N ALA A 16 -3.50 -5.23 -4.23
CA ALA A 16 -2.92 -4.06 -4.88
C ALA A 16 -3.95 -3.13 -5.55
N ALA A 17 -4.98 -3.69 -6.21
CA ALA A 17 -6.03 -2.91 -6.88
C ALA A 17 -6.85 -2.04 -5.90
N MET A 18 -7.12 -2.55 -4.70
CA MET A 18 -7.84 -1.82 -3.67
C MET A 18 -6.98 -0.68 -3.09
N ILE A 19 -5.70 -0.98 -2.83
CA ILE A 19 -4.74 0.00 -2.30
C ILE A 19 -4.56 1.15 -3.30
N LYS A 20 -4.38 0.86 -4.59
CA LYS A 20 -4.28 1.90 -5.63
C LYS A 20 -5.50 2.81 -5.73
N LYS A 21 -6.70 2.27 -5.45
CA LYS A 21 -7.95 3.01 -5.58
C LYS A 21 -8.25 3.87 -4.34
N LEU A 22 -7.87 3.41 -3.15
CA LEU A 22 -8.34 3.98 -1.89
C LEU A 22 -7.25 4.71 -1.09
N CYS A 23 -5.98 4.37 -1.29
CA CYS A 23 -4.88 4.95 -0.52
C CYS A 23 -4.24 6.13 -1.27
N ASN A 24 -3.83 7.12 -0.50
CA ASN A 24 -3.04 8.28 -0.92
C ASN A 24 -1.54 8.09 -0.60
N ARG A 25 -1.21 7.22 0.37
CA ARG A 25 0.15 6.79 0.71
C ARG A 25 0.13 5.32 1.09
N VAL A 26 1.23 4.61 0.82
CA VAL A 26 1.40 3.20 1.17
C VAL A 26 2.71 3.02 1.93
N VAL A 27 2.69 2.11 2.91
CA VAL A 27 3.88 1.59 3.59
C VAL A 27 3.91 0.08 3.36
N TRP A 28 4.98 -0.41 2.74
CA TRP A 28 5.24 -1.84 2.62
C TRP A 28 6.15 -2.31 3.76
N ILE A 29 5.69 -3.32 4.48
CA ILE A 29 6.41 -3.96 5.59
C ILE A 29 6.70 -5.41 5.21
N GLU A 30 7.94 -5.84 5.41
CA GLU A 30 8.40 -7.23 5.25
C GLU A 30 9.19 -7.61 6.51
N GLU A 31 8.83 -8.72 7.14
CA GLU A 31 9.51 -9.24 8.35
C GLU A 31 9.65 -8.20 9.48
N GLY A 32 8.63 -7.35 9.66
CA GLY A 32 8.62 -6.30 10.68
C GLY A 32 9.43 -5.05 10.32
N VAL A 33 10.01 -4.98 9.11
CA VAL A 33 10.80 -3.84 8.63
C VAL A 33 10.07 -3.12 7.50
N THR A 34 9.99 -1.80 7.57
CA THR A 34 9.51 -0.97 6.44
C THR A 34 10.51 -1.03 5.29
N LYS A 35 10.08 -1.58 4.16
CA LYS A 35 10.91 -1.72 2.95
C LYS A 35 10.79 -0.52 2.02
N ALA A 36 9.57 0.00 1.87
CA ALA A 36 9.28 1.16 1.04
C ALA A 36 8.07 1.92 1.57
N GLU A 37 8.05 3.22 1.33
CA GLU A 37 6.96 4.11 1.70
C GLU A 37 6.85 5.22 0.66
N GLY A 38 5.62 5.54 0.23
CA GLY A 38 5.39 6.63 -0.71
C GLY A 38 4.09 6.50 -1.48
N GLU A 39 4.12 6.97 -2.73
CA GLU A 39 2.99 6.92 -3.65
C GLU A 39 2.58 5.46 -3.94
N PRO A 40 1.27 5.12 -3.93
CA PRO A 40 0.81 3.75 -4.08
C PRO A 40 1.34 3.05 -5.34
N ASN A 41 1.46 3.77 -6.46
CA ASN A 41 1.89 3.17 -7.72
C ASN A 41 3.36 2.73 -7.71
N GLU A 42 4.22 3.50 -7.03
CA GLU A 42 5.66 3.22 -6.93
C GLU A 42 5.91 2.05 -5.97
N VAL A 43 5.36 2.15 -4.75
CA VAL A 43 5.52 1.12 -3.72
C VAL A 43 4.95 -0.23 -4.18
N ILE A 44 3.79 -0.25 -4.86
CA ILE A 44 3.20 -1.49 -5.36
C ILE A 44 4.02 -2.07 -6.52
N LYS A 45 4.65 -1.24 -7.35
CA LYS A 45 5.53 -1.72 -8.42
C LYS A 45 6.72 -2.46 -7.82
N GLU A 46 7.38 -1.88 -6.81
CA GLU A 46 8.50 -2.51 -6.10
C GLU A 46 8.07 -3.78 -5.38
N TYR A 47 6.94 -3.75 -4.67
CA TYR A 47 6.37 -4.92 -4.00
C TYR A 47 6.11 -6.08 -4.98
N ASN A 48 5.51 -5.80 -6.14
CA ASN A 48 5.25 -6.82 -7.15
C ASN A 48 6.54 -7.37 -7.77
N GLN A 49 7.56 -6.53 -7.97
CA GLN A 49 8.87 -6.99 -8.42
C GLN A 49 9.53 -7.92 -7.41
N PHE A 50 9.46 -7.57 -6.12
CA PHE A 50 9.94 -8.42 -5.03
C PHE A 50 9.25 -9.78 -5.01
N LEU A 51 7.92 -9.81 -5.17
CA LEU A 51 7.16 -11.06 -5.23
C LEU A 51 7.47 -11.91 -6.47
N ALA A 52 7.91 -11.30 -7.58
CA ALA A 52 8.24 -12.04 -8.80
C ALA A 52 9.60 -12.76 -8.73
N VAL A 53 10.47 -12.36 -7.80
CA VAL A 53 11.82 -12.91 -7.62
C VAL A 53 11.99 -13.74 -6.34
N LYS A 54 10.94 -13.81 -5.51
CA LYS A 54 10.87 -14.62 -4.30
C LYS A 54 10.14 -15.93 -4.58
#